data_AF-A0A8J4FUT4-F1
#
_entry.id   AF-A0A8J4FUT4-F1
#
_cell.length_a   1.000
_cell.length_b   1.000
_cell.length_c   1.000
_cell.angle_alpha   90.00
_cell.angle_beta   90.00
_cell.angle_gamma   90.00
#
_symmetry.space_group_name_H-M   'P 1'
#
loop_
_entity.id
_entity.type
_entity.pdbx_description
1 polymer ?
#
loop_
_entity_poly.entity_id
_entity_poly.type
_entity_poly.pdbx_seq_one_letter_code
_entity_poly.pdbx_strand_id
1 'polypeptide(L)'
;MAASQRQKRLASTAPHRTSLSVLVVMGTAVLLLATALPSAAAQSVYKNVKSTTIVSNGWWGDWQGLRYCSNTRPDGRYGAPMIGFALRVEKPCGNCDDTALNGLRMVCSVGPSVVSIVEGTWGDFASPTYCPKGRYIIGARLKLEDKQGNGDDTAANSIEFKCSDNTIISQWPGQWGYWSLWTMCPSGTFVCGAEARWEVGQGNGDDTALNGLRLACCTA
;
A
#
# COMPACT_ATOMS: atom_id res chain seq x y z
N MET A 1 60.48 41.41 73.11
CA MET A 1 61.20 40.12 73.17
C MET A 1 61.19 39.56 71.74
N ALA A 2 62.21 39.90 70.94
CA ALA A 2 63.38 39.06 70.60
C ALA A 2 62.99 37.95 69.59
N ALA A 3 63.39 38.08 68.31
CA ALA A 3 64.57 37.43 67.68
C ALA A 3 64.32 35.92 67.44
N SER A 4 64.79 35.18 66.44
CA SER A 4 65.67 35.29 65.28
C SER A 4 65.99 33.82 64.88
N GLN A 5 66.35 33.57 63.61
CA GLN A 5 67.10 32.40 63.08
C GLN A 5 66.34 31.08 62.82
N ARG A 6 66.39 30.50 61.60
CA ARG A 6 67.48 29.74 60.93
C ARG A 6 67.88 28.48 61.71
N GLN A 7 67.57 27.27 61.21
CA GLN A 7 68.48 26.27 60.60
C GLN A 7 67.78 24.90 60.77
N LYS A 8 67.95 23.83 59.96
CA LYS A 8 69.18 23.18 59.50
C LYS A 8 68.84 22.14 58.40
N ARG A 9 69.83 21.90 57.53
CA ARG A 9 69.88 20.94 56.40
C ARG A 9 69.77 19.48 56.85
N LEU A 10 69.43 18.59 55.91
CA LEU A 10 70.32 17.50 55.45
C LEU A 10 69.80 16.88 54.15
N ALA A 11 70.72 16.55 53.26
CA ALA A 11 70.51 15.93 51.96
C ALA A 11 70.94 14.45 51.99
N SER A 12 70.31 13.58 51.20
CA SER A 12 70.98 12.43 50.58
C SER A 12 70.16 11.79 49.45
N THR A 13 70.74 11.86 48.24
CA THR A 13 70.85 10.83 47.17
C THR A 13 69.61 10.20 46.49
N ALA A 14 69.63 10.28 45.15
CA ALA A 14 68.65 9.85 44.15
C ALA A 14 68.63 8.34 43.83
N PRO A 15 67.64 7.89 43.02
CA PRO A 15 68.02 7.13 41.83
C PRO A 15 67.25 7.49 40.54
N HIS A 16 67.74 6.86 39.47
CA HIS A 16 67.55 7.02 38.03
C HIS A 16 66.15 6.74 37.45
N ARG A 17 65.93 7.37 36.28
CA ARG A 17 64.93 7.18 35.22
C ARG A 17 64.38 5.75 35.03
N THR A 18 63.07 5.66 34.84
CA THR A 18 62.44 4.83 33.80
C THR A 18 61.31 5.61 33.12
N SER A 19 61.39 5.69 31.79
CA SER A 19 60.44 6.33 30.90
C SER A 19 59.22 5.43 30.75
N LEU A 20 58.03 5.87 31.19
CA LEU A 20 56.78 5.25 30.75
C LEU A 20 56.40 5.83 29.39
N SER A 21 56.62 5.05 28.35
CA SER A 21 56.06 5.28 27.02
C SER A 21 54.53 5.23 27.11
N VAL A 22 53.88 6.38 26.99
CA VAL A 22 52.43 6.43 26.77
C VAL A 22 52.19 5.87 25.37
N LEU A 23 51.71 4.63 25.31
CA LEU A 23 51.21 4.02 24.08
C LEU A 23 49.90 4.74 23.71
N VAL A 24 49.99 5.79 22.90
CA VAL A 24 48.82 6.35 22.23
C VAL A 24 48.38 5.29 21.23
N VAL A 25 47.40 4.48 21.61
CA VAL A 25 46.68 3.63 20.66
C VAL A 25 45.93 4.59 19.73
N MET A 26 46.52 4.86 18.57
CA MET A 26 45.83 5.47 17.43
C MET A 26 44.78 4.47 16.97
N GLY A 27 43.63 4.46 17.65
CA GLY A 27 42.46 3.72 17.22
C GLY A 27 41.96 4.34 15.92
N THR A 28 42.38 3.78 14.79
CA THR A 28 41.78 4.05 13.49
C THR A 28 40.35 3.54 13.55
N ALA A 29 39.42 4.41 13.93
CA ALA A 29 38.00 4.17 13.70
C ALA A 29 37.79 4.11 12.19
N VAL A 30 37.80 2.88 11.64
CA VAL A 30 37.31 2.63 10.29
C VAL A 30 35.82 2.92 10.34
N LEU A 31 35.44 4.12 9.93
CA LEU A 31 34.06 4.49 9.70
C LEU A 31 33.58 3.66 8.51
N LEU A 32 33.05 2.47 8.80
CA LEU A 32 32.25 1.70 7.86
C LEU A 32 31.02 2.55 7.55
N LEU A 33 31.15 3.42 6.55
CA LEU A 33 30.01 3.95 5.81
C LEU A 33 29.34 2.74 5.16
N ALA A 34 28.43 2.13 5.91
CA ALA A 34 27.42 1.27 5.32
C ALA A 34 26.63 2.18 4.37
N THR A 35 27.03 2.20 3.11
CA THR A 35 26.17 2.72 2.06
C THR A 35 24.96 1.81 2.09
N ALA A 36 23.87 2.31 2.67
CA ALA A 36 22.58 1.66 2.52
C ALA A 36 22.36 1.57 1.01
N LEU A 37 22.53 0.37 0.45
CA LEU A 37 22.07 0.10 -0.91
C LEU A 37 20.61 0.51 -0.89
N PRO A 38 20.17 1.47 -1.73
CA PRO A 38 18.75 1.76 -1.82
C PRO A 38 18.08 0.41 -2.06
N SER A 39 17.13 0.05 -1.18
CA SER A 39 16.28 -1.10 -1.41
C SER A 39 15.71 -0.88 -2.81
N ALA A 40 16.18 -1.66 -3.78
CA ALA A 40 15.68 -1.57 -5.14
C ALA A 40 14.23 -2.02 -5.04
N ALA A 41 13.31 -1.04 -4.92
CA ALA A 41 11.90 -1.30 -5.10
C ALA A 41 11.80 -2.09 -6.41
N ALA A 42 11.36 -3.34 -6.33
CA ALA A 42 11.33 -4.21 -7.50
C ALA A 42 10.52 -3.49 -8.58
N GLN A 43 11.19 -3.10 -9.66
CA GLN A 43 10.56 -2.41 -10.78
C GLN A 43 9.41 -3.29 -11.28
N SER A 44 8.24 -2.71 -11.54
CA SER A 44 7.13 -3.47 -12.10
C SER A 44 7.58 -4.20 -13.36
N VAL A 45 7.14 -5.45 -13.53
CA VAL A 45 7.35 -6.23 -14.77
C VAL A 45 6.69 -5.54 -15.98
N TYR A 46 5.76 -4.62 -15.73
CA TYR A 46 5.08 -3.81 -16.74
C TYR A 46 5.84 -2.51 -17.02
N LYS A 47 6.23 -2.32 -18.28
CA LYS A 47 7.08 -1.20 -18.73
C LYS A 47 6.45 0.18 -18.57
N ASN A 48 5.12 0.28 -18.59
CA ASN A 48 4.38 1.54 -18.54
C ASN A 48 3.70 1.81 -17.20
N VAL A 49 3.96 1.04 -16.14
CA VAL A 49 3.45 1.37 -14.80
C VAL A 49 4.22 2.58 -14.27
N LYS A 50 3.49 3.68 -14.02
CA LYS A 50 4.06 4.95 -13.53
C LYS A 50 4.01 5.04 -12.01
N SER A 51 2.93 4.59 -11.40
CA SER A 51 2.70 4.71 -9.96
C SER A 51 1.63 3.76 -9.47
N THR A 52 1.63 3.51 -8.16
CA THR A 52 0.50 2.93 -7.44
C THR A 52 -0.11 3.98 -6.52
N THR A 53 -1.43 4.09 -6.51
CA THR A 53 -2.16 5.01 -5.61
C THR A 53 -3.08 4.24 -4.68
N ILE A 54 -3.19 4.69 -3.44
CA ILE A 54 -4.03 4.06 -2.41
C ILE A 54 -5.38 4.78 -2.41
N VAL A 55 -6.46 4.05 -2.67
CA VAL A 55 -7.84 4.55 -2.54
C VAL A 55 -8.27 4.49 -1.08
N SER A 56 -8.02 3.37 -0.43
CA SER A 56 -8.08 3.20 1.02
C SER A 56 -7.05 2.17 1.45
N ASN A 57 -6.38 2.40 2.58
CA ASN A 57 -5.41 1.44 3.10
C ASN A 57 -6.07 0.26 3.82
N GLY A 58 -7.33 0.42 4.24
CA GLY A 58 -7.99 -0.52 5.14
C GLY A 58 -7.28 -0.66 6.49
N TRP A 59 -7.88 -1.44 7.39
CA TRP A 59 -7.33 -1.72 8.72
C TRP A 59 -7.00 -3.20 8.87
N TRP A 60 -7.83 -4.07 8.30
CA TRP A 60 -7.78 -5.52 8.43
C TRP A 60 -7.36 -6.22 7.13
N GLY A 61 -7.03 -7.51 7.26
CA GLY A 61 -6.56 -8.36 6.17
C GLY A 61 -5.19 -8.00 5.59
N ASP A 62 -4.81 -8.77 4.56
CA ASP A 62 -3.54 -8.65 3.84
C ASP A 62 -3.77 -8.18 2.40
N TRP A 63 -2.77 -7.49 1.85
CA TRP A 63 -2.73 -7.13 0.45
C TRP A 63 -2.50 -8.38 -0.41
N GLN A 64 -3.43 -8.68 -1.32
CA GLN A 64 -3.47 -9.96 -2.05
C GLN A 64 -2.61 -9.98 -3.33
N GLY A 65 -1.74 -8.99 -3.53
CA GLY A 65 -0.90 -8.86 -4.72
C GLY A 65 -1.60 -8.11 -5.86
N LEU A 66 -0.86 -7.18 -6.48
CA LEU A 66 -1.35 -6.44 -7.63
C LEU A 66 -1.61 -7.35 -8.84
N ARG A 67 -2.81 -7.23 -9.41
CA ARG A 67 -3.19 -7.86 -10.68
C ARG A 67 -3.47 -6.81 -11.74
N TYR A 68 -3.18 -7.13 -12.99
CA TYR A 68 -3.13 -6.16 -14.09
C TYR A 68 -3.94 -6.64 -15.28
N CYS A 69 -4.56 -5.68 -15.98
CA CYS A 69 -4.96 -5.85 -17.36
C CYS A 69 -3.69 -5.93 -18.22
N SER A 70 -3.37 -7.10 -18.77
CA SER A 70 -2.08 -7.35 -19.43
C SER A 70 -2.16 -7.23 -20.94
N ASN A 71 -1.26 -6.46 -21.54
CA ASN A 71 -1.00 -6.39 -22.97
C ASN A 71 0.44 -6.80 -23.25
N THR A 72 0.64 -8.04 -23.71
CA THR A 72 1.97 -8.54 -24.06
C THR A 72 2.27 -8.24 -25.52
N ARG A 73 3.38 -7.53 -25.75
CA ARG A 73 3.91 -7.16 -27.06
C ARG A 73 5.29 -7.82 -27.26
N PRO A 74 5.82 -7.90 -28.50
CA PRO A 74 7.13 -8.50 -28.75
C PRO A 74 8.28 -7.87 -27.95
N ASP A 75 8.16 -6.58 -27.64
CA ASP A 75 9.15 -5.82 -26.91
C ASP A 75 8.93 -5.83 -25.39
N GLY A 76 7.83 -6.38 -24.86
CA GLY A 76 7.61 -6.51 -23.42
C GLY A 76 6.14 -6.50 -22.98
N ARG A 77 5.92 -6.47 -21.67
CA ARG A 77 4.59 -6.42 -21.05
C ARG A 77 4.19 -4.99 -20.72
N TYR A 78 2.96 -4.65 -21.07
CA TYR A 78 2.34 -3.35 -20.84
C TYR A 78 0.99 -3.52 -20.14
N GLY A 79 0.67 -2.60 -19.24
CA GLY A 79 -0.66 -2.51 -18.65
C GLY A 79 -1.64 -1.93 -19.67
N ALA A 80 -2.75 -2.62 -19.87
CA ALA A 80 -3.88 -2.18 -20.67
C ALA A 80 -4.90 -1.40 -19.81
N PRO A 81 -5.68 -0.50 -20.41
CA PRO A 81 -6.76 0.18 -19.71
C PRO A 81 -7.80 -0.78 -19.13
N MET A 82 -8.15 -0.53 -17.86
CA MET A 82 -9.39 -1.01 -17.27
C MET A 82 -10.57 -0.17 -17.82
N ILE A 83 -11.61 -0.84 -18.30
CA ILE A 83 -12.75 -0.22 -18.98
C ILE A 83 -14.09 -0.50 -18.29
N GLY A 84 -14.07 -1.34 -17.26
CA GLY A 84 -15.26 -1.73 -16.51
C GLY A 84 -14.90 -2.60 -15.32
N PHE A 85 -15.91 -2.99 -14.56
CA PHE A 85 -15.76 -3.83 -13.38
C PHE A 85 -17.03 -4.61 -13.07
N ALA A 86 -16.88 -5.65 -12.25
CA ALA A 86 -18.00 -6.35 -11.63
C ALA A 86 -17.72 -6.55 -10.14
N LEU A 87 -18.72 -6.25 -9.30
CA LEU A 87 -18.69 -6.55 -7.87
C LEU A 87 -19.38 -7.89 -7.57
N ARG A 88 -18.88 -8.61 -6.57
CA ARG A 88 -19.59 -9.72 -5.92
C ARG A 88 -20.19 -9.20 -4.63
N VAL A 89 -21.51 -9.22 -4.57
CA VAL A 89 -22.29 -8.78 -3.40
C VAL A 89 -23.39 -9.79 -3.14
N GLU A 90 -23.84 -9.87 -1.90
CA GLU A 90 -25.02 -10.67 -1.56
C GLU A 90 -26.29 -10.00 -2.09
N LYS A 91 -27.31 -10.82 -2.34
CA LYS A 91 -28.61 -10.29 -2.81
C LYS A 91 -29.26 -9.54 -1.65
N PRO A 92 -29.93 -8.40 -1.91
CA PRO A 92 -30.71 -7.72 -0.89
C PRO A 92 -31.71 -8.69 -0.26
N CYS A 93 -31.53 -9.07 1.01
CA CYS A 93 -32.46 -9.95 1.74
C CYS A 93 -33.35 -9.20 2.76
N GLY A 94 -33.36 -7.87 2.70
CA GLY A 94 -34.35 -7.01 3.36
C GLY A 94 -33.96 -6.61 4.79
N ASN A 95 -33.77 -7.58 5.69
CA ASN A 95 -33.40 -7.35 7.09
C ASN A 95 -32.07 -8.03 7.49
N CYS A 96 -31.32 -8.56 6.53
CA CYS A 96 -29.98 -9.09 6.74
C CYS A 96 -28.95 -7.96 6.61
N ASP A 97 -27.76 -8.17 7.18
CA ASP A 97 -26.65 -7.25 7.01
C ASP A 97 -26.13 -7.37 5.56
N ASP A 98 -26.59 -6.48 4.68
CA ASP A 98 -26.35 -6.53 3.21
C ASP A 98 -24.92 -6.06 2.80
N THR A 99 -23.90 -6.23 3.65
CA THR A 99 -22.91 -5.15 3.85
C THR A 99 -21.47 -5.39 3.43
N ALA A 100 -21.02 -6.60 3.09
CA ALA A 100 -19.62 -6.78 2.66
C ALA A 100 -19.46 -6.86 1.13
N LEU A 101 -18.61 -6.00 0.57
CA LEU A 101 -18.11 -6.21 -0.80
C LEU A 101 -17.23 -7.46 -0.84
N ASN A 102 -17.78 -8.54 -1.37
CA ASN A 102 -17.18 -9.88 -1.33
C ASN A 102 -16.25 -10.17 -2.53
N GLY A 103 -16.23 -9.32 -3.56
CA GLY A 103 -15.48 -9.62 -4.77
C GLY A 103 -15.34 -8.42 -5.68
N LEU A 104 -14.22 -8.38 -6.41
CA LEU A 104 -13.95 -7.37 -7.43
C LEU A 104 -13.33 -8.04 -8.65
N ARG A 105 -13.89 -7.80 -9.82
CA ARG A 105 -13.33 -8.13 -11.13
C ARG A 105 -13.11 -6.86 -11.93
N MET A 106 -11.95 -6.75 -12.56
CA MET A 106 -11.67 -5.73 -13.57
C MET A 106 -12.06 -6.27 -14.95
N VAL A 107 -12.54 -5.39 -15.81
CA VAL A 107 -12.74 -5.65 -17.24
C VAL A 107 -11.72 -4.86 -18.03
N CYS A 108 -10.99 -5.53 -18.92
CA CYS A 108 -9.82 -4.99 -19.60
C CYS A 108 -10.11 -4.69 -21.07
N SER A 109 -9.48 -3.66 -21.63
CA SER A 109 -9.64 -3.32 -23.06
C SER A 109 -8.96 -4.32 -24.00
N VAL A 110 -7.89 -4.98 -23.54
CA VAL A 110 -7.12 -6.01 -24.25
C VAL A 110 -6.42 -6.90 -23.23
N GLY A 111 -6.10 -8.14 -23.63
CA GLY A 111 -5.56 -9.17 -22.74
C GLY A 111 -6.64 -10.15 -22.28
N PRO A 112 -6.53 -10.74 -21.07
CA PRO A 112 -7.66 -11.40 -20.44
C PRO A 112 -8.82 -10.40 -20.33
N SER A 113 -9.97 -10.72 -20.90
CA SER A 113 -11.13 -9.81 -20.92
C SER A 113 -11.58 -9.43 -19.50
N VAL A 114 -11.39 -10.33 -18.53
CA VAL A 114 -11.73 -10.14 -17.12
C VAL A 114 -10.57 -10.63 -16.25
N VAL A 115 -10.24 -9.85 -15.22
CA VAL A 115 -9.22 -10.19 -14.21
C VAL A 115 -9.88 -10.08 -12.84
N SER A 116 -10.01 -11.20 -12.14
CA SER A 116 -10.43 -11.17 -10.73
C SER A 116 -9.35 -10.48 -9.90
N ILE A 117 -9.75 -9.63 -8.95
CA ILE A 117 -8.89 -8.98 -7.97
C ILE A 117 -9.07 -9.65 -6.62
N VAL A 118 -10.30 -9.99 -6.28
CA VAL A 118 -10.62 -10.81 -5.11
C VAL A 118 -11.88 -11.62 -5.39
N GLU A 119 -11.92 -12.85 -4.89
CA GLU A 119 -13.01 -13.81 -5.06
C GLU A 119 -13.43 -14.37 -3.70
N GLY A 120 -14.10 -13.56 -2.88
CA GLY A 120 -14.76 -14.03 -1.67
C GLY A 120 -15.87 -15.01 -2.00
N THR A 121 -16.33 -15.76 -0.99
CA THR A 121 -17.20 -16.94 -1.18
C THR A 121 -18.69 -16.61 -1.23
N TRP A 122 -19.10 -15.46 -0.72
CA TRP A 122 -20.51 -15.09 -0.56
C TRP A 122 -21.03 -14.20 -1.69
N GLY A 123 -22.34 -14.30 -1.97
CA GLY A 123 -23.01 -13.58 -3.04
C GLY A 123 -22.68 -14.06 -4.44
N ASP A 124 -23.14 -13.31 -5.44
CA ASP A 124 -22.92 -13.57 -6.87
C ASP A 124 -22.23 -12.37 -7.52
N PHE A 125 -21.37 -12.60 -8.52
CA PHE A 125 -20.85 -11.51 -9.33
C PHE A 125 -21.98 -10.94 -10.19
N ALA A 126 -22.16 -9.62 -10.11
CA ALA A 126 -23.06 -8.91 -11.01
C ALA A 126 -22.56 -8.96 -12.47
N SER A 127 -23.45 -8.72 -13.43
CA SER A 127 -23.04 -8.41 -14.80
C SER A 127 -22.11 -7.18 -14.78
N PRO A 128 -21.02 -7.14 -15.56
CA PRO A 128 -20.10 -6.01 -15.48
C PRO A 128 -20.72 -4.68 -15.93
N THR A 129 -20.32 -3.59 -15.28
CA THR A 129 -20.59 -2.22 -15.71
C THR A 129 -19.36 -1.65 -16.40
N TYR A 130 -19.59 -0.84 -17.44
CA TYR A 130 -18.54 -0.32 -18.32
C TYR A 130 -18.55 1.20 -18.36
N CYS A 131 -17.37 1.77 -18.54
CA CYS A 131 -17.26 3.14 -19.02
C CYS A 131 -17.89 3.28 -20.42
N PRO A 132 -18.29 4.50 -20.83
CA PRO A 132 -18.77 4.74 -22.18
C PRO A 132 -17.78 4.27 -23.25
N LYS A 133 -18.28 3.98 -24.46
CA LYS A 133 -17.45 3.40 -25.54
C LYS A 133 -16.19 4.24 -25.80
N GLY A 134 -15.03 3.57 -25.81
CA GLY A 134 -13.73 4.20 -26.02
C GLY A 134 -13.16 4.93 -24.80
N ARG A 135 -13.84 4.87 -23.64
CA ARG A 135 -13.37 5.45 -22.38
C ARG A 135 -12.79 4.37 -21.47
N TYR A 136 -12.00 4.82 -20.52
CA TYR A 136 -11.27 3.99 -19.58
C TYR A 136 -11.30 4.62 -18.19
N ILE A 137 -10.98 3.82 -17.18
CA ILE A 137 -11.01 4.23 -15.78
C ILE A 137 -9.75 5.01 -15.44
N ILE A 138 -9.93 6.12 -14.71
CA ILE A 138 -8.87 7.04 -14.28
C ILE A 138 -8.84 7.29 -12.77
N GLY A 139 -9.78 6.74 -12.02
CA GLY A 139 -9.82 6.89 -10.57
C GLY A 139 -10.95 6.11 -9.94
N ALA A 140 -10.93 6.03 -8.61
CA ALA A 140 -11.93 5.34 -7.84
C ALA A 140 -12.22 6.06 -6.51
N ARG A 141 -13.32 5.69 -5.89
CA ARG A 141 -13.61 5.92 -4.47
C ARG A 141 -14.34 4.73 -3.89
N LEU A 142 -14.18 4.51 -2.60
CA LEU A 142 -14.89 3.46 -1.86
C LEU A 142 -16.03 4.06 -1.07
N LYS A 143 -17.10 3.30 -0.87
CA LYS A 143 -18.07 3.57 0.17
C LYS A 143 -17.70 2.73 1.38
N LEU A 144 -17.38 3.39 2.49
CA LEU A 144 -16.84 2.77 3.70
C LEU A 144 -17.81 2.99 4.85
N GLU A 145 -17.91 2.04 5.77
CA GLU A 145 -18.57 2.26 7.07
C GLU A 145 -17.56 2.65 8.15
N ASP A 146 -18.03 3.48 9.08
CA ASP A 146 -17.26 3.93 10.24
C ASP A 146 -17.19 2.85 11.32
N LYS A 147 -16.21 3.01 12.21
CA LYS A 147 -15.98 2.09 13.33
C LYS A 147 -17.14 2.07 14.35
N GLN A 148 -18.08 1.11 14.32
CA GLN A 148 -19.08 0.84 15.36
C GLN A 148 -18.59 -0.05 16.53
N GLY A 149 -17.51 0.39 17.22
CA GLY A 149 -17.13 -0.18 18.52
C GLY A 149 -16.40 -1.54 18.47
N ASN A 150 -17.00 -2.59 19.06
CA ASN A 150 -16.38 -3.90 19.33
C ASN A 150 -16.62 -4.94 18.20
N GLY A 151 -17.02 -4.51 17.00
CA GLY A 151 -17.32 -5.37 15.83
C GLY A 151 -16.52 -5.00 14.57
N ASP A 152 -16.78 -5.72 13.47
CA ASP A 152 -16.07 -5.58 12.18
C ASP A 152 -16.53 -4.34 11.42
N ASP A 153 -15.88 -3.22 11.68
CA ASP A 153 -16.44 -1.93 11.34
C ASP A 153 -15.62 -1.13 10.29
N THR A 154 -15.05 -1.77 9.27
CA THR A 154 -14.27 -1.02 8.24
C THR A 154 -14.22 -1.65 6.86
N ALA A 155 -15.23 -2.46 6.53
CA ALA A 155 -15.43 -3.01 5.20
C ALA A 155 -15.87 -1.92 4.20
N ALA A 156 -15.54 -2.12 2.93
CA ALA A 156 -16.13 -1.36 1.83
C ALA A 156 -17.45 -2.00 1.41
N ASN A 157 -18.50 -1.17 1.31
CA ASN A 157 -19.83 -1.62 0.89
C ASN A 157 -19.99 -1.45 -0.63
N SER A 158 -19.21 -0.55 -1.24
CA SER A 158 -19.26 -0.34 -2.69
C SER A 158 -18.00 0.35 -3.22
N ILE A 159 -17.88 0.35 -4.55
CA ILE A 159 -16.82 1.03 -5.30
C ILE A 159 -17.46 1.82 -6.43
N GLU A 160 -17.03 3.06 -6.58
CA GLU A 160 -17.26 3.84 -7.79
C GLU A 160 -15.96 4.07 -8.54
N PHE A 161 -16.04 3.97 -9.87
CA PHE A 161 -14.94 4.33 -10.75
C PHE A 161 -15.31 5.55 -11.59
N LYS A 162 -14.32 6.42 -11.81
CA LYS A 162 -14.43 7.58 -12.71
C LYS A 162 -13.79 7.25 -14.05
N CYS A 163 -14.54 7.45 -15.12
CA CYS A 163 -14.11 7.28 -16.49
C CYS A 163 -13.39 8.53 -17.01
N SER A 164 -12.65 8.39 -18.11
CA SER A 164 -11.86 9.46 -18.72
C SER A 164 -12.69 10.61 -19.30
N ASP A 165 -14.01 10.46 -19.40
CA ASP A 165 -14.96 11.53 -19.74
C ASP A 165 -15.71 12.10 -18.52
N ASN A 166 -15.25 11.76 -17.32
CA ASN A 166 -15.86 12.08 -16.02
C ASN A 166 -17.19 11.36 -15.71
N THR A 167 -17.64 10.43 -16.56
CA THR A 167 -18.75 9.53 -16.20
C THR A 167 -18.36 8.73 -14.96
N ILE A 168 -19.28 8.61 -14.01
CA ILE A 168 -19.13 7.75 -12.83
C ILE A 168 -19.90 6.47 -13.09
N ILE A 169 -19.22 5.33 -12.92
CA ILE A 169 -19.83 4.01 -12.99
C ILE A 169 -19.87 3.41 -11.58
N SER A 170 -21.03 2.88 -11.22
CA SER A 170 -21.35 2.36 -9.89
C SER A 170 -22.10 1.05 -10.03
N GLN A 171 -21.91 0.14 -9.07
CA GLN A 171 -22.69 -1.09 -8.93
C GLN A 171 -23.01 -1.27 -7.47
N TRP A 172 -24.30 -1.46 -7.16
CA TRP A 172 -24.76 -1.74 -5.80
C TRP A 172 -24.17 -0.74 -4.78
N PRO A 173 -24.48 0.57 -4.88
CA PRO A 173 -23.89 1.58 -4.00
C PRO A 173 -24.21 1.36 -2.51
N GLY A 174 -25.13 0.45 -2.18
CA GLY A 174 -25.62 0.23 -0.81
C GLY A 174 -26.29 1.48 -0.23
N GLN A 175 -26.95 1.33 0.91
CA GLN A 175 -27.54 2.48 1.62
C GLN A 175 -26.59 3.06 2.66
N TRP A 176 -25.78 2.21 3.27
CA TRP A 176 -24.94 2.57 4.41
C TRP A 176 -23.51 3.00 4.04
N GLY A 177 -22.83 3.64 4.98
CA GLY A 177 -21.48 4.19 4.81
C GLY A 177 -21.38 5.55 4.13
N TYR A 178 -20.17 6.08 4.10
CA TYR A 178 -19.81 7.34 3.45
C TYR A 178 -18.86 7.10 2.27
N TRP A 179 -19.01 7.91 1.23
CA TRP A 179 -18.07 7.88 0.11
C TRP A 179 -16.77 8.56 0.50
N SER A 180 -15.65 7.87 0.30
CA SER A 180 -14.33 8.48 0.39
C SER A 180 -14.17 9.59 -0.65
N LEU A 181 -13.14 10.41 -0.46
CA LEU A 181 -12.67 11.30 -1.51
C LEU A 181 -12.24 10.48 -2.73
N TRP A 182 -12.29 11.13 -3.90
CA TRP A 182 -11.79 10.54 -5.14
C TRP A 182 -10.28 10.40 -5.09
N THR A 183 -9.80 9.19 -5.34
CA THR A 183 -8.40 8.94 -5.65
C THR A 183 -8.25 8.79 -7.16
N MET A 184 -7.51 9.71 -7.77
CA MET A 184 -7.27 9.75 -9.21
C MET A 184 -5.87 9.24 -9.53
N CYS A 185 -5.73 8.56 -10.66
CA CYS A 185 -4.43 8.34 -11.27
C CYS A 185 -3.82 9.69 -11.71
N PRO A 186 -2.48 9.82 -11.74
CA PRO A 186 -1.83 11.03 -12.24
C PRO A 186 -2.29 11.42 -13.65
N SER A 187 -2.24 12.71 -13.97
CA SER A 187 -2.58 13.19 -15.32
C SER A 187 -1.80 12.44 -16.40
N GLY A 188 -2.48 12.12 -17.51
CA GLY A 188 -1.93 11.35 -18.62
C GLY A 188 -1.80 9.84 -18.38
N THR A 189 -2.40 9.31 -17.31
CA THR A 189 -2.39 7.87 -17.01
C THR A 189 -3.80 7.29 -16.83
N PHE A 190 -3.90 5.97 -16.87
CA PHE A 190 -5.13 5.20 -16.64
C PHE A 190 -4.92 4.08 -15.64
N VAL A 191 -6.01 3.57 -15.07
CA VAL A 191 -5.98 2.39 -14.22
C VAL A 191 -5.71 1.16 -15.08
N CYS A 192 -4.63 0.44 -14.79
CA CYS A 192 -4.20 -0.77 -15.50
C CYS A 192 -4.08 -1.99 -14.59
N GLY A 193 -4.25 -1.80 -13.29
CA GLY A 193 -4.23 -2.88 -12.32
C GLY A 193 -4.81 -2.42 -10.99
N ALA A 194 -5.12 -3.40 -10.15
CA ALA A 194 -5.62 -3.16 -8.81
C ALA A 194 -5.13 -4.24 -7.85
N GLU A 195 -5.15 -3.90 -6.57
CA GLU A 195 -4.89 -4.81 -5.46
C GLU A 195 -5.95 -4.53 -4.40
N ALA A 196 -6.59 -5.57 -3.91
CA ALA A 196 -7.48 -5.48 -2.76
C ALA A 196 -6.71 -5.89 -1.50
N ARG A 197 -7.01 -5.20 -0.40
CA ARG A 197 -6.70 -5.66 0.94
C ARG A 197 -7.90 -6.44 1.45
N TRP A 198 -7.67 -7.67 1.85
CA TRP A 198 -8.71 -8.66 2.06
C TRP A 198 -8.32 -9.64 3.16
N GLU A 199 -9.28 -10.06 3.96
CA GLU A 199 -9.12 -11.09 4.96
C GLU A 199 -9.58 -12.44 4.41
N VAL A 200 -8.72 -13.44 4.44
CA VAL A 200 -9.08 -14.81 4.04
C VAL A 200 -9.73 -15.47 5.25
N GLY A 201 -10.94 -16.01 5.08
CA GLY A 201 -11.76 -16.43 6.21
C GLY A 201 -11.06 -17.33 7.23
N GLN A 202 -11.17 -16.97 8.52
CA GLN A 202 -10.50 -17.61 9.65
C GLN A 202 -11.42 -18.58 10.42
N GLY A 203 -12.73 -18.66 10.12
CA GLY A 203 -13.63 -19.64 10.72
C GLY A 203 -15.04 -19.09 10.98
N ASN A 204 -15.47 -19.10 12.25
CA ASN A 204 -16.83 -18.69 12.65
C ASN A 204 -16.90 -17.16 12.87
N GLY A 205 -16.97 -16.40 11.78
CA GLY A 205 -17.15 -14.95 11.71
C GLY A 205 -17.40 -14.51 10.26
N ASP A 206 -17.92 -13.30 10.03
CA ASP A 206 -18.14 -12.72 8.69
C ASP A 206 -16.79 -12.29 8.05
N ASP A 207 -15.96 -13.28 7.74
CA ASP A 207 -14.53 -13.09 7.54
C ASP A 207 -14.12 -12.70 6.09
N THR A 208 -14.94 -12.00 5.32
CA THR A 208 -14.70 -11.81 3.88
C THR A 208 -15.18 -10.48 3.32
N ALA A 209 -14.53 -9.38 3.68
CA ALA A 209 -14.83 -8.08 3.11
C ALA A 209 -13.60 -7.36 2.52
N LEU A 210 -13.79 -6.65 1.41
CA LEU A 210 -12.76 -5.76 0.88
C LEU A 210 -12.55 -4.60 1.85
N ASN A 211 -11.34 -4.52 2.42
CA ASN A 211 -10.99 -3.52 3.42
C ASN A 211 -10.17 -2.36 2.83
N GLY A 212 -9.46 -2.62 1.73
CA GLY A 212 -8.60 -1.63 1.09
C GLY A 212 -8.48 -1.85 -0.41
N LEU A 213 -8.12 -0.79 -1.12
CA LEU A 213 -7.94 -0.81 -2.57
C LEU A 213 -6.75 0.06 -2.97
N ARG A 214 -5.89 -0.50 -3.81
CA ARG A 214 -4.83 0.20 -4.53
C ARG A 214 -5.05 0.07 -6.03
N LEU A 215 -4.65 1.09 -6.76
CA LEU A 215 -4.71 1.14 -8.22
C LEU A 215 -3.29 1.31 -8.77
N ALA A 216 -2.92 0.50 -9.75
CA ALA A 216 -1.76 0.79 -10.61
C ALA A 216 -2.19 1.71 -11.76
N CYS A 217 -1.42 2.77 -11.93
CA CYS A 217 -1.61 3.77 -12.97
C CYS A 217 -0.54 3.60 -14.05
N CYS A 218 -0.97 3.37 -15.29
CA CYS A 218 -0.09 3.19 -16.43
C CYS A 218 -0.14 4.39 -17.39
N THR A 219 0.98 4.73 -18.01
CA THR A 219 1.00 5.68 -19.12
C THR A 219 0.37 5.06 -20.37
N ALA A 220 -0.31 5.92 -21.14
CA ALA A 220 -0.77 5.62 -22.49
C ALA A 220 0.38 5.32 -23.46
#